data_AF-A0A2V7YL97-F1
#
_entry.id   AF-A0A2V7YL97-F1
#
_cell.length_a   1.000
_cell.length_b   1.000
_cell.length_c   1.000
_cell.angle_alpha   90.00
_cell.angle_beta   90.00
_cell.angle_gamma   90.00
#
_symmetry.space_group_name_H-M   'P 1'
#
loop_
_entity.id
_entity.type
_entity.pdbx_description
1 polymer ?
#
loop_
_entity_poly.entity_id
_entity_poly.type
_entity_poly.pdbx_seq_one_letter_code
_entity_poly.pdbx_strand_id
1 'polypeptide(L)'
;MKLGVAQYAVIVLDLMLPNLDGFAFMTQNESHLKRIIVTSAASPSLIRERLRGTPFDMLPKPFDINDLVGRVRACIVAQTPS
;
A
#
# COMPACT_ATOMS: atom_id res chain seq x y z
N MET A 1 -13.62 4.54 5.44
CA MET A 1 -12.90 5.52 4.60
C MET A 1 -13.26 5.23 3.14
N LYS A 2 -14.01 6.10 2.47
CA LYS A 2 -14.17 6.02 1.01
C LYS A 2 -13.03 6.82 0.39
N LEU A 3 -12.32 6.26 -0.59
CA LEU A 3 -11.58 7.10 -1.53
C LEU A 3 -12.62 7.97 -2.23
N GLY A 4 -12.76 9.22 -1.79
CA GLY A 4 -13.70 10.16 -2.37
C GLY A 4 -13.02 10.92 -3.50
N VAL A 5 -13.58 10.84 -4.73
CA VAL A 5 -13.48 11.70 -5.94
C VAL A 5 -12.07 12.17 -6.42
N ALA A 6 -11.04 12.08 -5.60
CA ALA A 6 -9.67 12.44 -5.91
C ALA A 6 -8.89 11.21 -6.41
N GLN A 7 -8.16 11.38 -7.50
CA GLN A 7 -7.20 10.37 -7.95
C GLN A 7 -5.89 10.53 -7.18
N TYR A 8 -5.58 9.54 -6.35
CA TYR A 8 -4.31 9.50 -5.63
C TYR A 8 -3.22 8.89 -6.53
N ALA A 9 -2.07 9.56 -6.62
CA ALA A 9 -0.92 9.03 -7.35
C ALA A 9 -0.36 7.78 -6.66
N VAL A 10 -0.24 7.84 -5.32
CA VAL A 10 0.24 6.77 -4.43
C VAL A 10 -0.59 6.79 -3.15
N ILE A 11 -0.83 5.61 -2.59
CA ILE A 11 -1.50 5.39 -1.30
C ILE A 11 -0.52 4.63 -0.40
N VAL A 12 -0.19 5.19 0.76
CA VAL A 12 0.58 4.48 1.79
C VAL A 12 -0.39 3.96 2.83
N LEU A 13 -0.44 2.64 3.01
CA LEU A 13 -1.40 1.96 3.89
C LEU A 13 -0.70 1.29 5.06
N ASP A 14 -1.09 1.61 6.29
CA ASP A 14 -0.64 0.90 7.49
C ASP A 14 -1.64 -0.19 7.88
N LEU A 15 -1.17 -1.45 7.97
CA LEU A 15 -2.02 -2.59 8.30
C LEU A 15 -2.22 -2.81 9.80
N MET A 16 -1.42 -2.17 10.66
CA MET A 16 -1.44 -2.39 12.10
C MET A 16 -2.21 -1.29 12.86
N LEU A 17 -2.99 -0.45 12.16
CA LEU A 17 -3.82 0.56 12.80
C LEU A 17 -5.03 -0.09 13.49
N PRO A 18 -5.27 0.16 14.79
CA PRO A 18 -6.24 -0.59 15.59
C PRO A 18 -7.71 -0.43 15.12
N ASN A 19 -8.01 0.65 14.37
CA ASN A 19 -9.37 1.01 14.00
C ASN A 19 -9.64 0.89 12.48
N LEU A 20 -8.67 0.42 11.70
CA LEU A 20 -8.81 0.28 10.26
C LEU A 20 -8.38 -1.12 9.82
N ASP A 21 -9.31 -1.90 9.27
CA ASP A 21 -8.97 -3.13 8.60
C ASP A 21 -8.37 -2.83 7.22
N GLY A 22 -7.04 -2.73 7.18
CA GLY A 22 -6.29 -2.47 5.95
C GLY A 22 -6.48 -3.57 4.88
N PHE A 23 -6.80 -4.81 5.27
CA PHE A 23 -7.10 -5.87 4.32
C PHE A 23 -8.46 -5.65 3.67
N ALA A 24 -9.49 -5.32 4.46
CA ALA A 24 -10.80 -4.96 3.92
C ALA A 24 -10.72 -3.74 3.01
N PHE A 25 -9.90 -2.73 3.35
CA PHE A 25 -9.64 -1.58 2.49
C PHE A 25 -9.06 -1.99 1.14
N MET A 26 -8.07 -2.89 1.11
CA MET A 26 -7.47 -3.36 -0.14
C MET A 26 -8.49 -4.13 -1.00
N THR A 27 -9.29 -5.00 -0.40
CA THR A 27 -10.37 -5.73 -1.12
C THR A 27 -11.42 -4.79 -1.70
N GLN A 28 -11.76 -3.70 -1.02
CA GLN A 28 -12.72 -2.71 -1.54
C GLN A 28 -12.13 -1.81 -2.65
N ASN A 29 -10.81 -1.77 -2.80
CA ASN A 29 -10.10 -0.88 -3.71
C ASN A 29 -9.13 -1.65 -4.62
N GLU A 30 -9.51 -2.84 -5.08
CA GLU A 30 -8.66 -3.72 -5.90
C GLU A 30 -8.10 -3.04 -7.16
N SER A 31 -8.89 -2.17 -7.79
CA SER A 31 -8.47 -1.36 -8.95
C SER A 31 -7.31 -0.40 -8.65
N HIS A 32 -7.06 -0.09 -7.38
CA HIS A 32 -6.02 0.83 -6.93
C HIS A 32 -4.80 0.11 -6.33
N LEU A 33 -4.77 -1.24 -6.27
CA LEU A 33 -3.66 -1.99 -5.66
C LEU A 33 -2.30 -1.63 -6.23
N LYS A 34 -2.20 -1.38 -7.53
CA LYS A 34 -0.96 -0.94 -8.20
C LYS A 34 -0.46 0.44 -7.78
N ARG A 35 -1.21 1.15 -6.93
CA ARG A 35 -0.84 2.44 -6.34
C ARG A 35 -0.64 2.34 -4.82
N ILE A 36 -0.83 1.18 -4.22
CA ILE A 36 -0.76 0.98 -2.76
C ILE A 36 0.63 0.48 -2.37
N ILE A 37 1.27 1.18 -1.44
CA ILE A 37 2.45 0.72 -0.71
C ILE A 37 2.00 0.33 0.70
N VAL A 38 2.19 -0.94 1.05
CA VAL A 38 1.79 -1.49 2.35
C VAL A 38 2.91 -1.31 3.37
N THR A 39 2.57 -0.85 4.57
CA THR A 39 3.47 -0.81 5.72
C THR A 39 2.91 -1.64 6.87
N SER A 40 3.76 -2.43 7.54
CA SER A 40 3.32 -3.26 8.67
C SER A 40 4.48 -3.77 9.51
N ALA A 41 4.24 -4.04 10.79
CA ALA A 41 5.18 -4.74 11.67
C ALA A 41 5.00 -6.28 11.65
N ALA A 42 3.97 -6.79 10.98
CA ALA A 42 3.76 -8.23 10.81
C ALA A 42 4.72 -8.82 9.76
N SER A 43 4.92 -10.14 9.82
CA SER A 43 5.81 -10.82 8.87
C SER A 43 5.30 -10.71 7.43
N PRO A 44 6.19 -10.57 6.43
CA PRO A 44 5.79 -10.52 5.02
C PRO A 44 4.99 -11.74 4.55
N SER A 45 5.24 -12.92 5.14
CA SER A 45 4.50 -14.15 4.83
C SER A 45 3.04 -14.07 5.28
N LEU A 46 2.79 -13.64 6.53
CA LEU A 46 1.44 -13.49 7.08
C LEU A 46 0.63 -12.46 6.27
N ILE A 47 1.29 -11.39 5.86
CA ILE A 47 0.67 -10.32 5.09
C ILE A 47 0.30 -10.83 3.69
N ARG A 48 1.20 -11.54 3.01
CA ARG A 48 0.91 -12.17 1.71
C ARG A 48 -0.21 -13.21 1.77
N GLU A 49 -0.27 -14.00 2.84
CA GLU A 49 -1.33 -15.01 3.01
C GLU A 49 -2.72 -14.35 3.12
N ARG A 50 -2.81 -13.21 3.80
CA ARG A 50 -4.07 -12.49 4.02
C ARG A 50 -4.43 -11.51 2.91
N LEU A 51 -3.45 -11.08 2.12
CA LEU A 51 -3.66 -10.13 1.04
C LEU A 51 -4.42 -10.77 -0.12
N ARG A 52 -5.51 -10.13 -0.52
CA ARG A 52 -6.17 -10.41 -1.80
C ARG A 52 -5.64 -9.42 -2.84
N GLY A 53 -4.87 -9.95 -3.78
CA GLY A 53 -4.19 -9.18 -4.83
C GLY A 53 -2.78 -8.70 -4.44
N THR A 54 -2.10 -8.09 -5.41
CA THR A 54 -0.69 -7.67 -5.25
C THR A 54 -0.60 -6.14 -5.22
N PRO A 55 -0.23 -5.53 -4.08
CA PRO A 55 0.02 -4.09 -3.99
C PRO A 55 1.21 -3.72 -4.88
N PHE A 56 1.45 -2.43 -5.06
CA PHE A 56 2.65 -1.98 -5.76
C PHE A 56 3.91 -2.50 -5.05
N ASP A 57 3.95 -2.30 -3.73
CA ASP A 57 5.10 -2.69 -2.92
C ASP A 57 4.74 -2.83 -1.44
N MET A 58 5.66 -3.39 -0.67
CA MET A 58 5.52 -3.62 0.76
C MET A 58 6.79 -3.25 1.51
N LEU A 59 6.64 -2.50 2.59
CA LEU A 59 7.72 -2.00 3.43
C LEU A 59 7.50 -2.44 4.90
N PRO A 60 8.25 -3.43 5.40
CA PRO A 60 8.12 -3.88 6.79
C PRO A 60 8.66 -2.82 7.76
N LYS A 61 8.07 -2.73 8.95
CA LYS A 61 8.57 -1.91 10.06
C LYS A 61 9.63 -2.69 10.88
N PRO A 62 10.67 -2.04 11.40
CA PRO A 62 11.05 -0.64 11.17
C PRO A 62 11.63 -0.43 9.76
N PHE A 63 11.45 0.76 9.20
CA PHE A 63 11.99 1.13 7.88
C PHE A 63 12.64 2.51 7.91
N ASP A 64 13.57 2.75 6.98
CA ASP A 64 14.14 4.08 6.75
C ASP A 64 13.17 4.96 5.94
N ILE A 65 13.10 6.25 6.27
CA ILE A 65 12.24 7.19 5.55
C ILE A 65 12.67 7.33 4.08
N ASN A 66 13.97 7.26 3.79
CA ASN A 66 14.48 7.31 2.42
C ASN A 66 14.02 6.10 1.60
N ASP A 67 13.88 4.92 2.22
CA ASP A 67 13.32 3.74 1.56
C ASP A 67 11.85 3.96 1.18
N LEU A 68 11.07 4.54 2.09
CA LEU A 68 9.68 4.90 1.80
C LEU A 68 9.59 5.91 0.65
N VAL A 69 10.40 6.97 0.69
CA VAL A 69 10.47 7.99 -0.37
C VAL A 69 10.86 7.37 -1.71
N GLY A 70 11.84 6.46 -1.72
CA GLY A 70 12.27 5.74 -2.93
C GLY A 70 11.14 4.95 -3.57
N ARG A 71 10.37 4.21 -2.76
CA ARG A 71 9.22 3.41 -3.24
C ARG A 71 8.07 4.27 -3.72
N VAL A 72 7.80 5.39 -3.05
CA VAL A 72 6.79 6.37 -3.51
C VAL A 72 7.18 6.91 -4.88
N ARG A 73 8.44 7.31 -5.09
CA ARG A 73 8.92 7.78 -6.40
C ARG A 73 8.80 6.70 -7.46
N ALA A 74 9.22 5.47 -7.16
CA ALA A 74 9.09 4.34 -8.08
C ALA A 74 7.63 4.07 -8.47
N CYS A 75 6.70 4.17 -7.50
CA CYS A 75 5.27 4.01 -7.74
C CYS A 75 4.72 5.08 -8.68
N ILE A 76 5.09 6.35 -8.48
CA ILE A 76 4.66 7.45 -9.37
C ILE A 76 5.16 7.23 -10.80
N VAL A 77 6.43 6.86 -10.95
CA VAL A 77 7.06 6.62 -12.26
C VAL A 77 6.36 5.46 -12.99
N ALA A 78 6.10 4.35 -12.29
CA ALA A 78 5.44 3.18 -12.89
C ALA A 78 4.01 3.45 -13.38
N GLN A 79 3.34 4.48 -12.82
CA GLN A 79 1.94 4.78 -13.08
C GLN A 79 1.74 5.97 -14.04
N THR A 80 2.83 6.55 -14.55
CA THR A 80 2.80 7.62 -15.56
C THR A 80 3.10 7.00 -16.92
N PRO A 81 2.15 6.98 -17.87
CA PRO A 81 2.43 6.51 -19.24
C PRO A 81 3.45 7.43 -19.90
N SER A 82 4.36 6.86 -20.70
CA SER A 82 5.24 7.63 -21.60
C SER A 82 4.46 8.38 -22.67
#